data_AF-A0A915YFU3-F1
#
_entry.id   AF-A0A915YFU3-F1
#
_cell.length_a   1.000
_cell.length_b   1.000
_cell.length_c   1.000
_cell.angle_alpha   90.00
_cell.angle_beta   90.00
_cell.angle_gamma   90.00
#
_symmetry.space_group_name_H-M   'P 1'
#
loop_
_entity.id
_entity.type
_entity.pdbx_description
1 polymer ?
#
loop_
_entity_poly.entity_id
_entity_poly.type
_entity_poly.pdbx_seq_one_letter_code
_entity_poly.pdbx_strand_id
1 'polypeptide(L)'
;MNQLLLSSQRLETCKVLQNGKLNLFEALQKIASLELVNLEVELPESSIILEWKEVQTPATPQSFKDLVGKKLGEYKFQYLGRFIQEETPVEVKKEQFVARFPTENITDDTIENTGWVNCTWLIDFLVGADKIEKDGFRKEFLIWRKDEAKKEYTLALSRESIHKASAEQEKFVFNEDLKTIAWDHQILFSGQQSC
;
A
#
# COMPACT_ATOMS: atom_id res chain seq x y z
N MET A 1 -0.67 2.33 27.18
CA MET A 1 0.49 2.28 26.27
C MET A 1 -0.06 1.99 24.88
N ASN A 2 -0.29 3.01 24.06
CA ASN A 2 -0.79 2.83 22.69
C ASN A 2 0.41 2.90 21.76
N GLN A 3 1.12 1.78 21.62
CA GLN A 3 2.18 1.65 20.64
C GLN A 3 1.58 1.78 19.25
N LEU A 4 2.10 2.74 18.49
CA LEU A 4 1.76 2.96 17.10
C LEU A 4 2.15 1.70 16.32
N LEU A 5 1.17 0.91 15.89
CA LEU A 5 1.40 -0.19 14.97
C LEU A 5 1.43 0.43 13.56
N LEU A 6 2.57 0.33 12.87
CA LEU A 6 2.64 0.54 11.41
C LEU A 6 1.52 -0.29 10.76
N SER A 7 1.05 0.10 9.57
CA SER A 7 0.02 -0.68 8.84
C SER A 7 0.33 -2.19 8.88
N SER A 8 1.60 -2.53 8.65
CA SER A 8 2.19 -3.87 8.71
C SER A 8 2.06 -4.61 10.06
N GLN A 9 2.08 -3.91 11.20
CA GLN A 9 1.94 -4.50 12.54
C GLN A 9 0.47 -4.70 12.96
N ARG A 10 -0.46 -3.87 12.45
CA ARG A 10 -1.90 -4.09 12.65
C ARG A 10 -2.38 -5.34 11.92
N LEU A 11 -1.86 -5.56 10.71
CA LEU A 11 -2.31 -6.61 9.79
C LEU A 11 -2.04 -8.03 10.29
N GLU A 12 -0.98 -8.22 11.09
CA GLU A 12 -0.71 -9.50 11.75
C GLU A 12 -1.86 -9.96 12.67
N THR A 13 -2.60 -9.02 13.26
CA THR A 13 -3.73 -9.31 14.15
C THR A 13 -5.07 -9.37 13.43
N CYS A 14 -5.12 -8.96 12.15
CA CYS A 14 -6.33 -8.83 11.35
C CYS A 14 -6.06 -9.40 9.95
N LYS A 15 -5.93 -10.72 9.86
CA LYS A 15 -5.85 -11.40 8.56
C LYS A 15 -7.10 -11.03 7.75
N VAL A 16 -6.90 -10.26 6.69
CA VAL A 16 -8.01 -9.70 5.93
C VAL A 16 -8.72 -10.82 5.17
N LEU A 17 -7.98 -11.69 4.47
CA LEU A 17 -8.50 -12.85 3.72
C LEU A 17 -7.42 -13.95 3.52
N GLN A 18 -7.82 -15.16 3.14
CA GLN A 18 -6.93 -16.12 2.45
C GLN A 18 -6.62 -15.61 1.03
N ASN A 19 -5.92 -16.38 0.18
CA ASN A 19 -5.75 -16.04 -1.23
C ASN A 19 -7.09 -15.66 -1.88
N GLY A 20 -7.09 -14.67 -2.77
CA GLY A 20 -8.32 -14.18 -3.36
C GLY A 20 -8.10 -13.34 -4.60
N LYS A 21 -9.22 -12.87 -5.17
CA LYS A 21 -9.24 -12.00 -6.33
C LYS A 21 -10.43 -11.05 -6.27
N LEU A 22 -10.27 -9.85 -6.80
CA LEU A 22 -11.33 -8.86 -6.97
C LEU A 22 -11.10 -8.03 -8.24
N ASN A 23 -12.17 -7.44 -8.76
CA ASN A 23 -12.06 -6.38 -9.77
C ASN A 23 -11.76 -5.06 -9.06
N LEU A 24 -10.58 -4.48 -9.34
CA LEU A 24 -10.08 -3.27 -8.69
C LEU A 24 -11.02 -2.10 -8.90
N PHE A 25 -11.46 -1.86 -10.13
CA PHE A 25 -12.30 -0.71 -10.46
C PHE A 25 -13.72 -0.87 -9.91
N GLU A 26 -14.28 -2.07 -9.91
CA GLU A 26 -15.54 -2.33 -9.20
C GLU A 26 -15.40 -2.08 -7.68
N ALA A 27 -14.29 -2.49 -7.07
CA ALA A 27 -14.05 -2.26 -5.65
C ALA A 27 -13.92 -0.76 -5.34
N LEU A 28 -13.16 -0.02 -6.14
CA LEU A 28 -13.04 1.44 -6.02
C LEU A 28 -14.41 2.13 -6.19
N GLN A 29 -15.19 1.71 -7.18
CA GLN A 29 -16.53 2.26 -7.43
C GLN A 29 -17.49 2.02 -6.24
N LYS A 30 -17.40 0.87 -5.58
CA LYS A 30 -18.22 0.53 -4.39
C LYS A 30 -17.92 1.43 -3.20
N ILE A 31 -16.66 1.86 -3.04
CA ILE A 31 -16.22 2.69 -1.92
C ILE A 31 -16.13 4.19 -2.29
N ALA A 32 -16.48 4.56 -3.52
CA ALA A 32 -16.32 5.91 -4.05
C ALA A 32 -17.14 6.98 -3.29
N SER A 33 -18.19 6.58 -2.56
CA SER A 33 -19.01 7.51 -1.77
C SER A 33 -18.45 7.82 -0.39
N LEU A 34 -17.39 7.13 0.05
CA LEU A 34 -16.77 7.34 1.35
C LEU A 34 -15.92 8.61 1.33
N GLU A 35 -15.89 9.36 2.43
CA GLU A 35 -15.14 10.63 2.52
C GLU A 35 -13.62 10.43 2.37
N LEU A 36 -13.14 9.23 2.71
CA LEU A 36 -11.75 8.83 2.63
C LEU A 36 -11.29 8.38 1.22
N VAL A 37 -12.18 8.41 0.22
CA VAL A 37 -11.89 8.03 -1.16
C VAL A 37 -12.10 9.23 -2.08
N ASN A 38 -11.11 9.52 -2.93
CA ASN A 38 -11.19 10.55 -3.94
C ASN A 38 -10.84 9.99 -5.33
N LEU A 39 -11.80 9.99 -6.25
CA LEU A 39 -11.60 9.61 -7.65
C LEU A 39 -11.55 10.90 -8.49
N GLU A 40 -10.35 11.40 -8.79
CA GLU A 40 -10.14 12.67 -9.49
C GLU A 40 -10.42 12.57 -11.00
N VAL A 41 -10.36 11.35 -11.54
CA VAL A 41 -10.66 11.02 -12.94
C VAL A 41 -11.56 9.79 -12.98
N GLU A 42 -12.25 9.61 -14.10
CA GLU A 42 -13.09 8.43 -14.33
C GLU A 42 -12.25 7.14 -14.29
N LEU A 43 -12.86 6.07 -13.77
CA LEU A 43 -12.25 4.74 -13.81
C LEU A 43 -12.31 4.22 -15.26
N PRO A 44 -11.21 3.67 -15.81
CA PRO A 44 -11.23 3.10 -17.15
C PRO A 44 -12.29 2.00 -17.31
N GLU A 45 -12.90 1.89 -18.50
CA GLU A 45 -13.89 0.84 -18.79
C GLU A 45 -13.28 -0.58 -18.77
N SER A 46 -11.98 -0.69 -19.05
CA SER A 46 -11.23 -1.94 -19.00
C SER A 46 -11.17 -2.50 -17.58
N SER A 47 -11.27 -3.82 -17.42
CA SER A 47 -11.18 -4.45 -16.10
C SER A 47 -9.74 -4.73 -15.68
N ILE A 48 -9.39 -4.35 -14.44
CA ILE A 48 -8.15 -4.79 -13.77
C ILE A 48 -8.53 -5.71 -12.60
N ILE A 49 -8.14 -6.98 -12.69
CA ILE A 49 -8.29 -7.94 -11.60
C ILE A 49 -7.05 -7.88 -10.71
N LEU A 50 -7.25 -7.63 -9.42
CA LEU A 50 -6.24 -7.80 -8.39
C LEU A 50 -6.39 -9.21 -7.79
N GLU A 51 -5.44 -10.08 -8.07
CA GLU A 51 -5.28 -11.37 -7.42
C GLU A 51 -4.22 -11.26 -6.32
N TRP A 52 -4.46 -11.83 -5.14
CA TRP A 52 -3.47 -11.83 -4.06
C TRP A 52 -3.29 -13.21 -3.44
N LYS A 53 -2.09 -13.42 -2.89
CA LYS A 53 -1.73 -14.59 -2.10
C LYS A 53 -1.16 -14.18 -0.75
N GLU A 54 -1.51 -14.93 0.29
CA GLU A 54 -0.88 -14.79 1.60
C GLU A 54 0.56 -15.34 1.52
N VAL A 55 1.51 -14.60 2.09
CA VAL A 55 2.90 -15.03 2.23
C VAL A 55 3.27 -15.12 3.70
N GLN A 56 4.24 -15.97 4.01
CA GLN A 56 4.71 -16.13 5.38
C GLN A 56 5.35 -14.83 5.86
N THR A 57 4.73 -14.18 6.84
CA THR A 57 5.26 -12.96 7.44
C THR A 57 6.40 -13.31 8.42
N PRO A 58 7.55 -12.61 8.37
CA PRO A 58 8.57 -12.72 9.41
C PRO A 58 8.01 -12.25 10.76
N ALA A 59 8.63 -12.75 11.85
CA ALA A 59 8.21 -12.43 13.22
C ALA A 59 8.25 -10.92 13.50
N THR A 60 7.33 -10.41 14.33
CA THR A 60 7.21 -8.98 14.61
C THR A 60 8.44 -8.44 15.29
N PRO A 61 9.12 -7.45 14.69
CA PRO A 61 10.10 -6.67 15.43
C PRO A 61 9.37 -6.00 16.60
N GLN A 62 9.88 -6.19 17.82
CA GLN A 62 9.25 -5.66 19.04
C GLN A 62 9.66 -4.21 19.33
N SER A 63 10.65 -3.67 18.63
CA SER A 63 11.13 -2.31 18.80
C SER A 63 11.52 -1.62 17.49
N PHE A 64 11.53 -0.29 17.51
CA PHE A 64 11.99 0.54 16.39
C PHE A 64 13.47 0.30 16.03
N LYS A 65 14.30 -0.03 17.02
CA LYS A 65 15.70 -0.42 16.80
C LYS A 65 15.81 -1.73 16.00
N ASP A 66 14.80 -2.59 16.06
CA ASP A 66 14.75 -3.82 15.27
C ASP A 66 14.40 -3.54 13.79
N LEU A 67 13.66 -2.47 13.49
CA LEU A 67 13.41 -2.00 12.11
C LEU A 67 14.66 -1.36 11.49
N VAL A 68 15.51 -0.71 12.30
CA VAL A 68 16.79 -0.13 11.85
C VAL A 68 17.87 -1.22 11.72
N GLY A 69 17.89 -2.19 12.64
CA GLY A 69 18.89 -3.27 12.68
C GLY A 69 18.62 -4.44 11.73
N LYS A 70 17.35 -4.68 11.37
CA LYS A 70 16.97 -5.66 10.36
C LYS A 70 16.68 -4.94 9.06
N LYS A 71 17.55 -5.19 8.09
CA LYS A 71 17.40 -4.75 6.69
C LYS A 71 15.95 -4.96 6.22
N LEU A 72 15.47 -4.06 5.38
CA LEU A 72 14.11 -3.97 4.82
C LEU A 72 13.45 -5.29 4.36
N GLY A 73 14.21 -6.35 4.14
CA GLY A 73 13.73 -7.70 3.87
C GLY A 73 12.82 -8.32 4.93
N GLU A 74 12.59 -7.66 6.08
CA GLU A 74 11.63 -8.08 7.10
C GLU A 74 10.44 -7.11 7.29
N TYR A 75 10.22 -6.13 6.40
CA TYR A 75 8.97 -5.38 6.44
C TYR A 75 7.81 -6.36 6.21
N LYS A 76 6.81 -6.34 7.10
CA LYS A 76 5.75 -7.35 7.09
C LYS A 76 4.78 -7.15 5.94
N PHE A 77 5.08 -7.83 4.87
CA PHE A 77 4.21 -8.04 3.74
C PHE A 77 3.39 -9.31 3.99
N GLN A 78 2.09 -9.18 4.27
CA GLN A 78 1.23 -10.36 4.43
C GLN A 78 0.66 -10.84 3.10
N TYR A 79 0.42 -9.92 2.17
CA TYR A 79 -0.14 -10.20 0.87
C TYR A 79 0.73 -9.64 -0.25
N LEU A 80 1.02 -10.51 -1.22
CA LEU A 80 1.52 -10.10 -2.52
C LEU A 80 0.38 -10.14 -3.53
N GLY A 81 0.31 -9.13 -4.39
CA GLY A 81 -0.72 -8.92 -5.39
C GLY A 81 -0.17 -8.96 -6.81
N ARG A 82 -0.96 -9.51 -7.72
CA ARG A 82 -0.74 -9.51 -9.17
C ARG A 82 -1.95 -8.85 -9.83
N PHE A 83 -1.68 -7.89 -10.71
CA PHE A 83 -2.72 -7.23 -11.50
C PHE A 83 -2.84 -7.91 -12.85
N ILE A 84 -4.08 -8.13 -13.31
CA ILE A 84 -4.39 -8.85 -14.55
C ILE A 84 -5.39 -8.00 -15.35
N GLN A 85 -5.04 -7.66 -16.59
CA GLN A 85 -5.89 -6.95 -17.54
C GLN A 85 -6.22 -7.91 -18.68
N GLU A 86 -7.51 -8.14 -18.96
CA GLU A 86 -7.94 -8.99 -20.09
C GLU A 86 -7.20 -10.35 -20.13
N GLU A 87 -7.11 -11.02 -18.97
CA GLU A 87 -6.39 -12.30 -18.77
C GLU A 87 -4.85 -12.23 -18.87
N THR A 88 -4.29 -11.08 -19.22
CA THR A 88 -2.84 -10.85 -19.30
C THR A 88 -2.31 -10.22 -18.01
N PRO A 89 -1.27 -10.78 -17.38
CA PRO A 89 -0.62 -10.13 -16.25
C PRO A 89 -0.05 -8.76 -16.63
N VAL A 90 -0.34 -7.76 -15.79
CA VAL A 90 0.28 -6.44 -15.86
C VAL A 90 1.75 -6.57 -15.47
N GLU A 91 2.64 -6.06 -16.30
CA GLU A 91 4.09 -6.16 -16.10
C GLU A 91 4.57 -5.23 -14.99
N VAL A 92 5.30 -5.76 -14.01
CA VAL A 92 5.90 -4.94 -12.94
C VAL A 92 7.22 -4.36 -13.42
N LYS A 93 7.29 -3.03 -13.55
CA LYS A 93 8.50 -2.32 -14.02
C LYS A 93 9.39 -1.85 -12.89
N LYS A 94 8.81 -1.62 -11.71
CA LYS A 94 9.53 -1.09 -10.56
C LYS A 94 8.81 -1.50 -9.26
N GLU A 95 9.61 -1.88 -8.28
CA GLU A 95 9.21 -2.05 -6.89
C GLU A 95 10.17 -1.28 -6.02
N GLN A 96 9.64 -0.48 -5.11
CA GLN A 96 10.46 0.32 -4.22
C GLN A 96 9.81 0.42 -2.85
N PHE A 97 10.57 0.06 -1.81
CA PHE A 97 10.25 0.38 -0.44
C PHE A 97 11.28 1.36 0.13
N VAL A 98 10.82 2.41 0.77
CA VAL A 98 11.69 3.43 1.39
C VAL A 98 11.20 3.74 2.80
N ALA A 99 12.09 3.62 3.78
CA ALA A 99 11.90 4.18 5.11
C ALA A 99 12.85 5.35 5.32
N ARG A 100 12.30 6.56 5.47
CA ARG A 100 13.06 7.79 5.72
C ARG A 100 13.02 8.14 7.20
N PHE A 101 14.21 8.26 7.78
CA PHE A 101 14.43 8.72 9.14
C PHE A 101 15.11 10.10 9.11
N PRO A 102 15.11 10.84 10.23
CA PRO A 102 15.75 12.16 10.29
C PRO A 102 17.23 12.17 9.90
N THR A 103 17.94 11.06 10.17
CA THR A 103 19.40 10.97 10.03
C THR A 103 19.85 9.94 8.99
N GLU A 104 18.96 9.09 8.49
CA GLU A 104 19.28 8.03 7.55
C GLU A 104 18.07 7.65 6.70
N ASN A 105 18.31 7.13 5.50
CA ASN A 105 17.27 6.53 4.68
C ASN A 105 17.64 5.08 4.46
N ILE A 106 16.65 4.20 4.55
CA ILE A 106 16.77 2.81 4.17
C ILE A 106 15.93 2.62 2.91
N THR A 107 16.53 2.10 1.84
CA THR A 107 15.87 1.86 0.55
C THR A 107 16.06 0.40 0.16
N ASP A 108 14.98 -0.22 -0.31
CA ASP A 108 14.99 -1.52 -0.96
C ASP A 108 14.34 -1.35 -2.34
N ASP A 109 15.16 -1.57 -3.37
CA ASP A 109 14.83 -1.51 -4.78
C ASP A 109 15.09 -2.85 -5.47
N THR A 110 15.15 -3.95 -4.71
CA THR A 110 15.38 -5.27 -5.27
C THR A 110 14.17 -5.72 -6.11
N ILE A 111 14.30 -5.58 -7.42
CA ILE A 111 13.35 -6.10 -8.40
C ILE A 111 13.53 -7.63 -8.46
N GLU A 112 12.82 -8.37 -7.63
CA GLU A 112 12.50 -9.75 -7.95
C GLU A 112 11.33 -9.72 -8.94
N ASN A 113 11.61 -9.70 -10.25
CA ASN A 113 10.62 -9.62 -11.33
C ASN A 113 9.73 -10.89 -11.39
N THR A 114 8.90 -11.06 -10.36
CA THR A 114 7.99 -12.19 -10.18
C THR A 114 6.58 -11.86 -10.67
N GLY A 115 6.33 -10.59 -11.00
CA GLY A 115 5.00 -10.07 -11.34
C GLY A 115 4.08 -9.91 -10.11
N TRP A 116 4.64 -10.00 -8.90
CA TRP A 116 3.92 -9.89 -7.64
C TRP A 116 4.48 -8.72 -6.83
N VAL A 117 3.67 -7.70 -6.56
CA VAL A 117 4.04 -6.54 -5.74
C VAL A 117 3.37 -6.62 -4.37
N ASN A 118 3.85 -5.88 -3.38
CA ASN A 118 3.08 -5.78 -2.15
C ASN A 118 1.71 -5.15 -2.38
N CYS A 119 0.66 -5.73 -1.81
CA CYS A 119 -0.69 -5.16 -1.85
C CYS A 119 -1.39 -5.25 -0.50
N THR A 120 -0.63 -5.41 0.59
CA THR A 120 -1.21 -5.73 1.90
C THR A 120 -2.10 -4.59 2.39
N TRP A 121 -1.63 -3.35 2.26
CA TRP A 121 -2.38 -2.19 2.71
C TRP A 121 -3.54 -1.86 1.77
N LEU A 122 -3.33 -1.94 0.45
CA LEU A 122 -4.42 -1.85 -0.52
C LEU A 122 -5.58 -2.82 -0.22
N ILE A 123 -5.30 -4.10 0.06
CA ILE A 123 -6.34 -5.09 0.36
C ILE A 123 -7.07 -4.78 1.66
N ASP A 124 -6.36 -4.42 2.73
CA ASP A 124 -6.97 -3.97 4.00
C ASP A 124 -7.91 -2.79 3.77
N PHE A 125 -7.50 -1.83 2.93
CA PHE A 125 -8.31 -0.67 2.61
C PHE A 125 -9.55 -1.05 1.81
N LEU A 126 -9.40 -1.75 0.68
CA LEU A 126 -10.52 -2.08 -0.21
C LEU A 126 -11.58 -2.97 0.48
N VAL A 127 -11.15 -3.91 1.32
CA VAL A 127 -12.07 -4.83 2.03
C VAL A 127 -12.63 -4.19 3.31
N GLY A 128 -11.87 -3.28 3.92
CA GLY A 128 -12.18 -2.69 5.22
C GLY A 128 -12.76 -1.27 5.20
N ALA A 129 -12.91 -0.63 4.03
CA ALA A 129 -13.14 0.81 3.90
C ALA A 129 -14.23 1.39 4.83
N ASP A 130 -15.40 0.75 4.94
CA ASP A 130 -16.48 1.19 5.83
C ASP A 130 -16.10 1.20 7.32
N LYS A 131 -15.24 0.25 7.73
CA LYS A 131 -14.73 0.18 9.11
C LYS A 131 -13.65 1.23 9.34
N ILE A 132 -12.87 1.53 8.30
CA ILE A 132 -11.85 2.57 8.33
C ILE A 132 -12.48 3.93 8.59
N GLU A 133 -13.52 4.28 7.83
CA GLU A 133 -14.20 5.57 7.93
C GLU A 133 -14.77 5.82 9.33
N LYS A 134 -15.24 4.76 9.98
CA LYS A 134 -15.85 4.82 11.32
C LYS A 134 -14.81 4.79 12.44
N ASP A 135 -13.55 4.47 12.14
CA ASP A 135 -12.48 4.37 13.12
C ASP A 135 -11.71 5.69 13.20
N GLY A 136 -11.98 6.48 14.23
CA GLY A 136 -11.31 7.78 14.46
C GLY A 136 -9.79 7.71 14.67
N PHE A 137 -9.21 6.50 14.82
CA PHE A 137 -7.77 6.29 14.87
C PHE A 137 -7.14 5.96 13.51
N ARG A 138 -7.97 5.66 12.51
CA ARG A 138 -7.55 5.33 11.15
C ARG A 138 -7.77 6.53 10.22
N LYS A 139 -6.68 7.29 10.03
CA LYS A 139 -6.64 8.45 9.12
C LYS A 139 -6.05 8.08 7.78
N GLU A 140 -6.61 7.05 7.14
CA GLU A 140 -6.16 6.65 5.81
C GLU A 140 -6.98 7.35 4.72
N PHE A 141 -6.34 7.58 3.58
CA PHE A 141 -6.95 8.24 2.43
C PHE A 141 -6.49 7.57 1.14
N LEU A 142 -7.42 7.37 0.21
CA LEU A 142 -7.15 6.77 -1.10
C LEU A 142 -7.50 7.75 -2.22
N ILE A 143 -6.59 7.92 -3.17
CA ILE A 143 -6.76 8.78 -4.34
C ILE A 143 -6.54 7.96 -5.60
N TRP A 144 -7.46 8.06 -6.55
CA TRP A 144 -7.24 7.69 -7.95
C TRP A 144 -7.12 8.95 -8.79
N ARG A 145 -6.03 9.08 -9.56
CA ARG A 145 -5.78 10.26 -10.40
C ARG A 145 -4.97 9.93 -11.64
N LYS A 146 -4.99 10.82 -12.63
CA LYS A 146 -4.13 10.76 -13.81
C LYS A 146 -3.06 11.86 -13.76
N ASP A 147 -1.80 11.49 -13.97
CA ASP A 147 -0.73 12.42 -14.30
C ASP A 147 -0.71 12.61 -15.82
N GLU A 148 -1.29 13.71 -16.30
CA GLU A 148 -1.39 13.99 -17.74
C GLU A 148 -0.02 14.19 -18.41
N ALA A 149 0.98 14.70 -17.68
CA ALA A 149 2.30 14.95 -18.24
C ALA A 149 3.05 13.64 -18.50
N LYS A 150 2.84 12.63 -17.65
CA LYS A 150 3.47 11.30 -17.78
C LYS A 150 2.58 10.27 -18.45
N LYS A 151 1.29 10.57 -18.62
CA LYS A 151 0.27 9.64 -19.10
C LYS A 151 0.20 8.39 -18.22
N GLU A 152 0.11 8.61 -16.92
CA GLU A 152 0.08 7.54 -15.91
C GLU A 152 -1.15 7.68 -15.03
N TYR A 153 -1.74 6.55 -14.64
CA TYR A 153 -2.75 6.52 -13.59
C TYR A 153 -2.08 6.15 -12.26
N THR A 154 -2.42 6.87 -11.20
CA THR A 154 -1.90 6.60 -9.86
C THR A 154 -3.04 6.29 -8.91
N LEU A 155 -2.98 5.10 -8.31
CA LEU A 155 -3.70 4.77 -7.09
C LEU A 155 -2.77 5.01 -5.90
N ALA A 156 -3.06 6.02 -5.09
CA ALA A 156 -2.26 6.39 -3.93
C ALA A 156 -3.04 6.17 -2.64
N LEU A 157 -2.50 5.38 -1.72
CA LEU A 157 -2.91 5.32 -0.32
C LEU A 157 -1.97 6.16 0.52
N SER A 158 -2.52 6.85 1.51
CA SER A 158 -1.74 7.61 2.47
C SER A 158 -2.35 7.52 3.86
N ARG A 159 -1.51 7.66 4.87
CA ARG A 159 -1.91 7.74 6.28
C ARG A 159 -0.97 8.66 7.02
N GLU A 160 -1.53 9.49 7.89
CA GLU A 160 -0.77 10.20 8.91
C GLU A 160 -1.03 9.57 10.28
N SER A 161 0.03 9.35 11.06
CA SER A 161 -0.12 8.99 12.47
C SER A 161 -0.85 10.11 13.23
N ILE A 162 -1.62 9.75 14.26
CA ILE A 162 -2.41 10.73 15.04
C ILE A 162 -1.52 11.78 15.71
N HIS A 163 -0.33 11.37 16.14
CA HIS A 163 0.67 12.24 16.77
C HIS A 163 1.62 12.90 15.76
N LYS A 164 1.38 12.72 14.46
CA LYS A 164 2.22 13.23 13.36
C LYS A 164 3.69 12.81 13.44
N ALA A 165 3.98 11.72 14.16
CA ALA A 165 5.32 11.16 14.34
C ALA A 165 5.79 10.37 13.12
N SER A 166 4.85 9.87 12.33
CA SER A 166 5.10 9.24 11.04
C SER A 166 3.96 9.47 10.04
N ALA A 167 4.28 9.29 8.77
CA ALA A 167 3.34 9.17 7.67
C ALA A 167 3.74 7.99 6.78
N GLU A 168 2.74 7.29 6.24
CA GLU A 168 2.91 6.18 5.30
C GLU A 168 2.25 6.56 3.97
N GLN A 169 2.87 6.19 2.85
CA GLN A 169 2.31 6.35 1.52
C GLN A 169 2.60 5.11 0.67
N GLU A 170 1.59 4.59 0.00
CA GLU A 170 1.70 3.50 -0.96
C GLU A 170 1.14 3.95 -2.30
N LYS A 171 1.84 3.66 -3.40
CA LYS A 171 1.44 4.03 -4.76
C LYS A 171 1.52 2.83 -5.68
N PHE A 172 0.48 2.69 -6.50
CA PHE A 172 0.44 1.83 -7.67
C PHE A 172 0.28 2.74 -8.89
N VAL A 173 1.33 2.84 -9.68
CA VAL A 173 1.38 3.70 -10.87
C VAL A 173 1.27 2.84 -12.11
N PHE A 174 0.14 2.94 -12.80
CA PHE A 174 -0.12 2.26 -14.07
C PHE A 174 0.25 3.18 -15.23
N ASN A 175 0.77 2.63 -16.31
CA ASN A 175 0.84 3.39 -17.56
C ASN A 175 -0.57 3.62 -18.15
N GLU A 176 -0.66 4.46 -19.19
CA GLU A 176 -1.93 4.80 -19.85
C GLU A 176 -2.74 3.56 -20.30
N ASP A 177 -2.06 2.53 -20.80
CA ASP A 177 -2.70 1.29 -21.26
C ASP A 177 -3.01 0.28 -20.15
N LEU A 178 -2.61 0.57 -18.90
CA LEU A 178 -2.69 -0.32 -17.73
C LEU A 178 -1.93 -1.65 -17.87
N LYS A 179 -0.97 -1.72 -18.81
CA LYS A 179 -0.16 -2.91 -19.09
C LYS A 179 1.07 -3.02 -18.21
N THR A 180 1.50 -1.93 -17.61
CA THR A 180 2.65 -1.91 -16.71
C THR A 180 2.31 -1.22 -15.40
N ILE A 181 2.94 -1.65 -14.32
CA ILE A 181 2.79 -1.07 -12.99
C ILE A 181 4.15 -0.80 -12.34
N ALA A 182 4.23 0.32 -11.63
CA ALA A 182 5.28 0.61 -10.66
C ALA A 182 4.66 0.70 -9.27
N TRP A 183 5.25 -0.02 -8.31
CA TRP A 183 4.87 0.04 -6.91
C TRP A 183 5.93 0.81 -6.10
N ASP A 184 5.47 1.71 -5.24
CA ASP A 184 6.31 2.51 -4.34
C ASP A 184 5.63 2.62 -2.97
N HIS A 185 6.32 2.23 -1.92
CA HIS A 185 5.87 2.39 -0.55
C HIS A 185 6.90 3.17 0.26
N GLN A 186 6.46 4.27 0.87
CA GLN A 186 7.30 5.17 1.64
C GLN A 186 6.78 5.34 3.06
N ILE A 187 7.68 5.26 4.01
CA ILE A 187 7.43 5.61 5.40
C ILE A 187 8.31 6.81 5.75
N LEU A 188 7.69 7.87 6.23
CA LEU A 188 8.36 9.08 6.68
C LEU A 188 8.27 9.13 8.20
N PHE A 189 9.39 9.00 8.90
CA PHE A 189 9.45 9.22 10.33
C PHE A 189 9.87 10.65 10.61
N SER A 190 8.99 11.44 11.22
CA SER A 190 9.38 12.74 11.75
C SER A 190 10.06 12.52 13.10
N GLY A 191 11.30 12.97 13.22
CA GLY A 191 12.04 12.87 14.47
C GLY A 191 11.41 13.72 15.55
N GLN A 192 10.73 13.09 16.52
CA GLN A 192 10.82 13.57 17.88
C GLN A 192 11.93 12.80 18.58
N GLN A 193 13.16 13.32 18.46
CA GLN A 193 14.05 13.26 19.61
C GLN A 193 13.60 14.38 20.55
N SER A 194 13.11 14.03 21.74
CA SER A 194 13.36 14.71 23.03
C SER A 194 12.38 14.18 24.08
N CYS A 195 12.84 13.21 24.88
CA CYS A 195 12.91 13.27 26.34
C CYS A 195 13.60 11.99 26.83
#